data_AF-A0A7L4QPV0-F1
#
_entry.id   AF-A0A7L4QPV0-F1
#
_cell.length_a   1.000
_cell.length_b   1.000
_cell.length_c   1.000
_cell.angle_alpha   90.00
_cell.angle_beta   90.00
_cell.angle_gamma   90.00
#
_symmetry.space_group_name_H-M   'P 1'
#
loop_
_entity.id
_entity.type
_entity.pdbx_description
1 polymer ?
#
loop_
_entity_poly.entity_id
_entity_poly.type
_entity_poly.pdbx_seq_one_letter_code
_entity_poly.pdbx_strand_id
1 'polypeptide(L)'
;PVFEILESRRMSVVADAGCSILTLNPPYLLGIATYGLGTAIGVAARSTGVALIGDYGLIHSGIQSLIDAYEKKTPLLCIVLNNRCMGMTGGQESPDPARYISWADPVTVGSGDNEVLRRLLVPPAEPVTVIVEGTCPEGRYHETVEC
;
A
#
# COMPACT_ATOMS: atom_id res chain seq x y z
N PRO A 1 -8.50 8.65 6.44
CA PRO A 1 -9.23 8.61 5.14
C PRO A 1 -9.16 7.25 4.41
N VAL A 2 -7.98 6.79 3.96
CA VAL A 2 -7.87 5.52 3.19
C VAL A 2 -8.50 4.34 3.94
N PHE A 3 -8.11 4.12 5.19
CA PHE A 3 -8.61 3.00 6.00
C PHE A 3 -10.12 3.10 6.26
N GLU A 4 -10.62 4.28 6.62
CA GLU A 4 -12.06 4.53 6.81
C GLU A 4 -12.88 4.23 5.54
N ILE A 5 -12.35 4.56 4.37
CA ILE A 5 -13.03 4.28 3.08
C ILE A 5 -13.11 2.77 2.86
N LEU A 6 -12.00 2.05 3.04
CA LEU A 6 -11.92 0.60 2.87
C LEU A 6 -12.86 -0.12 3.86
N GLU A 7 -12.88 0.32 5.12
CA GLU A 7 -13.79 -0.16 6.16
C GLU A 7 -15.27 0.09 5.79
N SER A 8 -15.61 1.33 5.42
CA SER A 8 -17.00 1.68 5.06
C SER A 8 -17.55 0.88 3.89
N ARG A 9 -16.65 0.36 3.04
CA ARG A 9 -16.96 -0.48 1.88
C ARG A 9 -16.82 -1.98 2.15
N ARG A 10 -16.45 -2.36 3.38
CA ARG A 10 -16.20 -3.75 3.78
C ARG A 10 -15.22 -4.48 2.85
N MET A 11 -14.17 -3.77 2.41
CA MET A 11 -13.14 -4.34 1.56
C MET A 11 -12.15 -5.12 2.41
N SER A 12 -11.97 -6.41 2.10
CA SER A 12 -10.91 -7.22 2.68
C SER A 12 -9.57 -6.81 2.05
N VAL A 13 -8.55 -6.56 2.87
CA VAL A 13 -7.25 -6.04 2.40
C VAL A 13 -6.13 -7.00 2.79
N VAL A 14 -5.20 -7.24 1.88
CA VAL A 14 -3.93 -7.88 2.19
C VAL A 14 -2.87 -6.80 2.36
N ALA A 15 -2.30 -6.70 3.55
CA ALA A 15 -1.32 -5.69 3.92
C ALA A 15 0.11 -6.26 3.90
N ASP A 16 1.05 -5.52 3.34
CA ASP A 16 2.48 -5.84 3.42
C ASP A 16 3.05 -5.45 4.80
N ALA A 17 4.16 -6.05 5.22
CA ALA A 17 4.86 -5.66 6.44
C ALA A 17 5.53 -4.30 6.20
N GLY A 18 5.01 -3.27 6.83
CA GLY A 18 5.30 -1.86 6.52
C GLY A 18 4.35 -0.96 7.31
N CYS A 19 4.28 0.33 6.97
CA CYS A 19 3.28 1.26 7.53
C CYS A 19 1.83 0.71 7.47
N SER A 20 1.58 -0.26 6.58
CA SER A 20 0.36 -1.05 6.42
C SER A 20 0.05 -2.03 7.58
N ILE A 21 0.99 -2.39 8.46
CA ILE A 21 0.72 -3.20 9.67
C ILE A 21 -0.33 -2.55 10.59
N LEU A 22 -0.45 -1.23 10.55
CA LEU A 22 -1.44 -0.49 11.33
C LEU A 22 -2.89 -0.90 10.99
N THR A 23 -3.15 -1.53 9.84
CA THR A 23 -4.48 -2.08 9.52
C THR A 23 -4.86 -3.28 10.38
N LEU A 24 -3.91 -3.94 11.04
CA LEU A 24 -4.16 -5.02 12.00
C LEU A 24 -4.48 -4.51 13.41
N ASN A 25 -4.22 -3.24 13.72
CA ASN A 25 -4.45 -2.69 15.04
C ASN A 25 -5.86 -2.06 15.14
N PRO A 26 -6.47 -2.03 16.34
CA PRO A 26 -7.62 -1.18 16.60
C PRO A 26 -7.34 0.30 16.24
N PRO A 27 -8.33 1.06 15.73
CA PRO A 27 -9.74 0.68 15.57
C PRO A 27 -10.08 -0.08 14.28
N TYR A 28 -9.15 -0.18 13.32
CA TYR A 28 -9.48 -0.58 11.96
C TYR A 28 -9.68 -2.10 11.80
N LEU A 29 -8.83 -2.95 12.40
CA LEU A 29 -8.94 -4.43 12.34
C LEU A 29 -9.24 -4.99 10.93
N LEU A 30 -8.72 -4.35 9.87
CA LEU A 30 -9.05 -4.64 8.47
C LEU A 30 -8.18 -5.73 7.84
N GLY A 31 -7.01 -6.01 8.42
CA GLY A 31 -6.05 -6.96 7.84
C GLY A 31 -6.39 -8.41 8.21
N ILE A 32 -6.41 -9.29 7.22
CA ILE A 32 -6.63 -10.74 7.42
C ILE A 32 -5.30 -11.48 7.66
N ALA A 33 -4.20 -10.94 7.12
CA ALA A 33 -2.83 -11.40 7.34
C ALA A 33 -1.84 -10.27 7.00
N THR A 34 -0.70 -10.24 7.69
CA THR A 34 0.48 -9.44 7.26
C THR A 34 1.48 -10.38 6.63
N TYR A 35 1.88 -10.08 5.41
CA TYR A 35 2.99 -10.76 4.78
C TYR A 35 4.13 -9.77 4.63
N GLY A 36 5.36 -10.20 4.88
CA GLY A 36 6.52 -9.35 4.66
C GLY A 36 7.04 -9.45 3.22
N LEU A 37 7.90 -8.50 2.87
CA LEU A 37 8.71 -8.52 1.67
C LEU A 37 7.89 -8.49 0.36
N GLY A 38 6.88 -7.62 0.26
CA GLY A 38 6.18 -7.29 -0.99
C GLY A 38 5.26 -8.38 -1.56
N THR A 39 5.03 -9.44 -0.80
CA THR A 39 4.18 -10.58 -1.18
C THR A 39 2.68 -10.26 -1.12
N ALA A 40 2.28 -9.18 -0.45
CA ALA A 40 0.88 -8.76 -0.31
C ALA A 40 0.16 -8.58 -1.67
N ILE A 41 0.85 -8.06 -2.68
CA ILE A 41 0.31 -7.88 -4.03
C ILE A 41 -0.07 -9.23 -4.66
N GLY A 42 0.84 -10.21 -4.62
CA GLY A 42 0.60 -11.53 -5.20
C GLY A 42 -0.52 -12.29 -4.48
N VAL A 43 -0.60 -12.16 -3.15
CA VAL A 43 -1.68 -12.79 -2.36
C VAL A 43 -3.02 -12.11 -2.65
N ALA A 44 -3.09 -10.78 -2.66
CA ALA A 44 -4.30 -10.02 -2.97
C ALA A 44 -4.86 -10.38 -4.35
N ALA A 45 -3.99 -10.46 -5.36
CA ALA A 45 -4.36 -10.82 -6.74
C ALA A 45 -5.03 -12.20 -6.86
N ARG A 46 -4.87 -13.08 -5.86
CA ARG A 46 -5.48 -14.42 -5.82
C ARG A 46 -6.55 -14.58 -4.74
N SER A 47 -6.86 -13.51 -3.99
CA SER A 47 -7.78 -13.56 -2.87
C SER A 47 -8.73 -12.36 -2.88
N THR A 48 -8.37 -11.29 -2.18
CA THR A 48 -9.27 -10.16 -1.91
C THR A 48 -9.39 -9.18 -3.07
N GLY A 49 -8.44 -9.20 -4.01
CA GLY A 49 -8.31 -8.20 -5.07
C GLY A 49 -7.84 -6.83 -4.58
N VAL A 50 -7.42 -6.69 -3.31
CA VAL A 50 -6.99 -5.41 -2.73
C VAL A 50 -5.69 -5.59 -1.94
N ALA A 51 -4.63 -4.97 -2.43
CA ALA A 51 -3.33 -4.94 -1.78
C ALA A 51 -3.06 -3.55 -1.18
N LEU A 52 -2.46 -3.53 0.00
CA LEU A 52 -1.95 -2.32 0.63
C LEU A 52 -0.46 -2.49 0.93
N ILE A 53 0.37 -1.62 0.38
CA ILE A 53 1.83 -1.71 0.47
C ILE A 53 2.44 -0.32 0.71
N GLY A 54 3.58 -0.25 1.39
CA GLY A 54 4.35 0.99 1.51
C GLY A 54 5.21 1.26 0.26
N ASP A 55 5.60 2.52 0.06
CA ASP A 55 6.56 2.93 -0.97
C ASP A 55 7.82 2.05 -1.03
N TYR A 56 8.52 1.86 0.10
CA TYR A 56 9.73 1.06 0.15
C TYR A 56 9.45 -0.43 -0.08
N GLY A 57 8.38 -0.96 0.52
CA GLY A 57 7.99 -2.36 0.34
C GLY A 57 7.73 -2.70 -1.12
N LEU A 58 7.11 -1.77 -1.86
CA LEU A 58 6.90 -1.89 -3.29
C LEU A 58 8.24 -1.96 -4.05
N ILE A 59 9.11 -0.98 -3.85
CA ILE A 59 10.39 -0.89 -4.60
C ILE A 59 11.32 -2.06 -4.25
N HIS A 60 11.38 -2.43 -2.98
CA HIS A 60 12.27 -3.47 -2.48
C HIS A 60 11.88 -4.85 -3.00
N SER A 61 10.59 -5.17 -2.97
CA SER A 61 10.15 -6.56 -3.15
C SER A 61 8.71 -6.72 -3.61
N GLY A 62 8.02 -5.66 -4.01
CA GLY A 62 6.62 -5.72 -4.49
C GLY A 62 6.50 -5.62 -6.02
N ILE A 63 7.48 -5.01 -6.70
CA ILE A 63 7.41 -4.71 -8.14
C ILE A 63 7.20 -5.97 -8.99
N GLN A 64 7.88 -7.08 -8.69
CA GLN A 64 7.75 -8.31 -9.49
C GLN A 64 6.31 -8.88 -9.46
N SER A 65 5.62 -8.77 -8.33
CA SER A 65 4.23 -9.20 -8.20
C SER A 65 3.27 -8.22 -8.87
N LEU A 66 3.62 -6.93 -8.88
CA LEU A 66 2.86 -5.93 -9.63
C LEU A 66 2.94 -6.21 -11.13
N ILE A 67 4.14 -6.46 -11.67
CA ILE A 67 4.36 -6.81 -13.08
C ILE A 67 3.50 -8.02 -13.45
N ASP A 68 3.54 -9.09 -12.65
CA ASP A 68 2.74 -10.30 -12.91
C ASP A 68 1.23 -10.02 -12.97
N ALA A 69 0.74 -9.15 -12.08
CA ALA A 69 -0.67 -8.76 -12.05
C ALA A 69 -1.06 -7.98 -13.33
N TYR A 70 -0.24 -7.02 -13.77
CA TYR A 70 -0.46 -6.23 -14.99
C TYR A 70 -0.38 -7.08 -16.26
N GLU A 71 0.66 -7.90 -16.40
CA GLU A 71 0.82 -8.81 -17.56
C GLU A 71 -0.36 -9.77 -17.70
N LYS A 72 -0.90 -10.26 -16.57
CA LYS A 72 -2.05 -11.18 -16.55
C LYS A 72 -3.40 -10.47 -16.52
N LYS A 73 -3.42 -9.13 -16.48
CA LYS A 73 -4.63 -8.32 -16.30
C LYS A 73 -5.48 -8.80 -15.12
N THR A 74 -4.84 -9.16 -14.02
CA THR A 74 -5.54 -9.68 -12.84
C THR A 74 -6.30 -8.55 -12.15
N PRO A 75 -7.61 -8.69 -11.86
CA PRO A 75 -8.38 -7.69 -11.11
C PRO A 75 -7.72 -7.42 -9.75
N LEU A 76 -7.10 -6.25 -9.63
CA LEU A 76 -6.31 -5.89 -8.45
C LEU A 76 -6.35 -4.38 -8.24
N LEU A 77 -6.73 -3.95 -7.05
CA LEU A 77 -6.47 -2.61 -6.54
C LEU A 77 -5.19 -2.64 -5.69
N CYS A 78 -4.10 -2.11 -6.22
CA CYS A 78 -2.85 -1.93 -5.48
C CYS A 78 -2.78 -0.52 -4.91
N ILE A 79 -2.87 -0.38 -3.58
CA ILE A 79 -2.78 0.89 -2.88
C ILE A 79 -1.37 1.03 -2.30
N VAL A 80 -0.64 2.04 -2.76
CA VAL A 80 0.71 2.34 -2.32
C VAL A 80 0.66 3.53 -1.38
N LEU A 81 1.03 3.34 -0.11
CA LEU A 81 1.19 4.42 0.85
C LEU A 81 2.57 5.05 0.67
N ASN A 82 2.62 6.23 0.06
CA ASN A 82 3.85 6.96 -0.23
C ASN A 82 4.05 8.06 0.81
N ASN A 83 4.88 7.76 1.81
CA ASN A 83 5.24 8.69 2.87
C ASN A 83 6.71 9.14 2.76
N ARG A 84 7.40 8.71 1.68
CA ARG A 84 8.83 8.95 1.36
C ARG A 84 9.78 8.59 2.50
N CYS A 85 9.37 7.68 3.35
CA CYS A 85 10.02 7.41 4.61
C CYS A 85 9.79 5.95 5.01
N MET A 86 10.86 5.26 5.37
CA MET A 86 10.84 3.94 5.97
C MET A 86 10.39 4.02 7.43
N GLY A 87 9.12 4.38 7.61
CA GLY A 87 8.59 4.87 8.87
C GLY A 87 8.51 3.84 10.01
N MET A 88 8.85 2.57 9.77
CA MET A 88 8.95 1.52 10.81
C MET A 88 10.37 0.96 10.98
N THR A 89 11.33 1.32 10.13
CA THR A 89 12.69 0.74 10.14
C THR A 89 13.80 1.79 10.28
N GLY A 90 13.48 2.93 10.90
CA GLY A 90 14.47 3.97 11.23
C GLY A 90 14.28 5.32 10.52
N GLY A 91 13.22 5.49 9.74
CA GLY A 91 12.83 6.79 9.19
C GLY A 91 13.68 7.25 7.98
N GLN A 92 14.46 6.35 7.39
CA GLN A 92 15.28 6.65 6.21
C GLN A 92 14.41 7.08 5.02
N GLU A 93 14.98 7.93 4.17
CA GLU A 93 14.30 8.39 2.95
C GLU A 93 14.03 7.20 2.02
N SER A 94 12.79 7.11 1.55
CA SER A 94 12.38 6.14 0.53
C SER A 94 12.25 6.85 -0.81
N PRO A 95 12.83 6.31 -1.90
CA PRO A 95 12.63 6.88 -3.24
C PRO A 95 11.15 6.91 -3.62
N ASP A 96 10.77 7.87 -4.48
CA ASP A 96 9.41 7.93 -5.00
C ASP A 96 9.10 6.69 -5.87
N PRO A 97 8.13 5.84 -5.47
CA PRO A 97 7.78 4.63 -6.22
C PRO A 97 7.30 4.92 -7.64
N ALA A 98 6.66 6.08 -7.89
CA ALA A 98 6.11 6.42 -9.20
C ALA A 98 7.17 6.36 -10.32
N ARG A 99 8.43 6.70 -10.00
CA ARG A 99 9.56 6.64 -10.94
C ARG A 99 9.84 5.22 -11.44
N TYR A 100 9.60 4.19 -10.62
CA TYR A 100 9.95 2.80 -10.91
C TYR A 100 8.78 2.00 -11.50
N ILE A 101 7.56 2.51 -11.35
CA ILE A 101 6.33 1.87 -11.84
C ILE A 101 5.57 2.73 -12.85
N SER A 102 6.24 3.63 -13.58
CA SER A 102 5.59 4.47 -14.60
C SER A 102 4.90 3.67 -15.71
N TRP A 103 5.40 2.47 -16.00
CA TRP A 103 4.77 1.50 -16.92
C TRP A 103 3.39 1.01 -16.46
N ALA A 104 3.06 1.16 -15.17
CA ALA A 104 1.78 0.79 -14.58
C ALA A 104 0.76 1.95 -14.59
N ASP A 105 1.13 3.12 -15.11
CA ASP A 105 0.31 4.35 -15.14
C ASP A 105 -0.42 4.64 -13.80
N PRO A 106 0.33 4.77 -12.68
CA PRO A 106 -0.29 4.88 -11.37
C PRO A 106 -1.03 6.22 -11.19
N VAL A 107 -2.22 6.17 -10.60
CA VAL A 107 -2.94 7.38 -10.20
C VAL A 107 -2.40 7.87 -8.86
N THR A 108 -1.93 9.11 -8.80
CA THR A 108 -1.42 9.72 -7.56
C THR A 108 -2.46 10.65 -6.96
N VAL A 109 -2.67 10.55 -5.64
CA VAL A 109 -3.68 11.32 -4.90
C VAL A 109 -3.18 11.66 -3.50
N GLY A 110 -3.46 12.87 -3.02
CA GLY A 110 -3.15 13.27 -1.65
C GLY A 110 -4.02 12.52 -0.64
N SER A 111 -3.44 12.13 0.49
CA SER A 111 -4.16 11.47 1.59
C SER A 111 -5.32 12.31 2.17
N GLY A 112 -5.33 13.62 1.95
CA GLY A 112 -6.42 14.54 2.33
C GLY A 112 -7.59 14.61 1.34
N ASP A 113 -7.44 14.15 0.10
CA ASP A 113 -8.45 14.30 -0.96
C ASP A 113 -9.53 13.21 -0.90
N ASN A 114 -10.38 13.30 0.13
CA ASN A 114 -11.35 12.27 0.50
C ASN A 114 -12.34 11.93 -0.64
N GLU A 115 -12.76 12.91 -1.44
CA GLU A 115 -13.67 12.70 -2.58
C GLU A 115 -13.01 11.86 -3.68
N VAL A 116 -11.76 12.19 -4.02
CA VAL A 116 -10.99 11.49 -5.05
C VAL A 116 -10.66 10.07 -4.58
N LEU A 117 -10.23 9.90 -3.33
CA LEU A 117 -10.00 8.59 -2.73
C LEU A 117 -11.24 7.71 -2.77
N ARG A 118 -12.43 8.26 -2.49
CA ARG A 118 -13.70 7.50 -2.61
C ARG A 118 -13.99 7.07 -4.05
N ARG A 119 -13.59 7.84 -5.06
CA ARG A 119 -13.76 7.45 -6.46
C ARG A 119 -12.76 6.38 -6.88
N LEU A 120 -11.52 6.47 -6.42
CA LEU A 120 -10.42 5.58 -6.83
C LEU A 120 -10.41 4.23 -6.09
N LEU A 121 -10.76 4.21 -4.80
CA LEU A 121 -10.65 3.01 -3.96
C LEU A 121 -11.88 2.09 -4.13
N VAL A 122 -12.06 1.59 -5.35
CA VAL A 122 -13.10 0.62 -5.74
C VAL A 122 -12.44 -0.61 -6.36
N PRO A 123 -13.04 -1.81 -6.24
CA PRO A 123 -12.55 -2.99 -6.95
C PRO A 123 -12.56 -2.78 -8.47
N PRO A 124 -11.41 -2.89 -9.16
CA PRO A 124 -11.33 -2.69 -10.59
C PRO A 124 -11.47 -4.02 -11.35
N ALA A 125 -11.79 -3.95 -12.65
CA ALA A 125 -11.87 -5.11 -13.53
C ALA A 125 -10.51 -5.54 -14.12
N GLU A 126 -9.56 -4.60 -14.15
CA GLU A 126 -8.16 -4.77 -14.56
C GLU A 126 -7.27 -4.22 -13.43
N PRO A 127 -5.96 -4.51 -13.40
CA PRO A 127 -5.09 -4.04 -12.33
C PRO A 127 -4.96 -2.51 -12.37
N VAL A 128 -5.15 -1.89 -11.22
CA VAL A 128 -5.02 -0.44 -11.00
C VAL A 128 -4.10 -0.20 -9.83
N THR A 129 -3.18 0.75 -9.98
CA THR A 129 -2.30 1.20 -8.91
C THR A 129 -2.64 2.63 -8.50
N VAL A 130 -2.88 2.83 -7.21
CA VAL A 130 -3.15 4.15 -6.63
C VAL A 130 -2.04 4.46 -5.63
N ILE A 131 -1.30 5.53 -5.89
CA ILE A 131 -0.31 6.08 -4.97
C ILE A 131 -0.98 7.13 -4.11
N VAL A 132 -1.06 6.88 -2.81
CA VAL A 132 -1.58 7.83 -1.84
C VAL A 132 -0.42 8.55 -1.17
N GLU A 133 -0.28 9.84 -1.45
CA GLU A 133 0.77 10.67 -0.87
C GLU A 133 0.38 11.15 0.53
N GLY A 134 1.27 10.91 1.50
CA GLY A 134 1.09 11.32 2.88
C GLY A 134 2.39 11.79 3.51
N THR A 135 2.29 12.23 4.75
CA THR A 135 3.45 12.57 5.58
C THR A 135 3.48 11.64 6.78
N CYS A 136 4.69 11.26 7.20
CA CYS A 136 4.86 10.58 8.47
C CYS A 136 4.53 11.56 9.62
N PRO A 137 3.78 11.17 10.67
CA PRO A 137 3.60 12.01 11.85
C PRO A 137 4.94 12.27 12.54
N GLU A 138 5.11 13.48 13.06
CA GLU A 138 6.28 13.89 13.83
C GLU A 138 6.37 13.15 15.17
N GLY A 139 7.58 12.86 15.66
CA GLY A 139 7.81 12.26 16.99
C GLY A 139 7.93 10.72 17.04
N ARG A 140 8.34 10.06 15.95
CA ARG A 140 8.53 8.60 15.94
C ARG A 140 9.78 8.19 16.72
N TYR A 141 9.62 7.28 17.68
CA TYR A 141 10.72 6.65 18.41
C TYR A 141 11.10 5.34 17.71
N HIS A 142 12.35 5.23 17.26
CA HIS A 142 12.92 4.02 16.71
C HIS A 142 13.98 3.50 17.68
N GLU A 143 13.76 2.33 18.27
CA GLU A 143 14.82 1.65 19.02
C GLU A 143 15.88 1.16 18.04
N THR A 144 17.04 1.82 18.05
CA THR A 144 18.26 1.31 17.43
C THR A 144 18.92 0.31 18.37
N VAL A 145 19.05 -0.94 17.91
CA VAL A 145 19.86 -1.95 18.59
C VAL A 145 21.30 -1.77 18.13
N GLU A 146 22.21 -1.46 19.05
CA GLU A 146 23.65 -1.47 18.74
C GLU A 146 24.10 -2.91 18.45
N CYS A 147 24.77 -3.13 17.32
CA CYS A 147 25.38 -4.41 16.95
C CYS A 147 26.79 -4.54 17.51
#